data_AF-A0A0C3QN68-F1
#
_entry.id   AF-A0A0C3QN68-F1
#
_cell.length_a   1.000
_cell.length_b   1.000
_cell.length_c   1.000
_cell.angle_alpha   90.00
_cell.angle_beta   90.00
_cell.angle_gamma   90.00
#
_symmetry.space_group_name_H-M   'P 1'
#
loop_
_entity.id
_entity.type
_entity.pdbx_description
1 polymer ?
#
loop_
_entity_poly.entity_id
_entity_poly.type
_entity_poly.pdbx_seq_one_letter_code
_entity_poly.pdbx_strand_id
1 'polypeptide(L)' 'AAIARGSNVRTSFKNMREVGGAIQGGDYIQAYKYLNAVLEHKDCIPFRRYSGGVGRTAQASKHGTSQGRWPEKSVK' A
#
# COMPACT_ATOMS: atom_id res chain seq x y z
N ALA A 1 -16.65 -18.25 -1.39
CA ALA A 1 -15.61 -17.21 -1.46
C ALA A 1 -16.29 -15.88 -1.80
N ALA A 2 -16.07 -14.83 -1.01
CA ALA A 2 -16.53 -13.49 -1.38
C ALA A 2 -15.60 -12.93 -2.46
N ILE A 3 -16.15 -12.42 -3.56
CA ILE A 3 -15.40 -11.85 -4.69
C ILE A 3 -15.92 -10.43 -4.92
N ALA A 4 -15.02 -9.47 -5.05
CA ALA A 4 -15.33 -8.08 -5.39
C ALA A 4 -14.45 -7.62 -6.57
N ARG A 5 -14.97 -6.75 -7.43
CA ARG A 5 -14.24 -6.18 -8.57
C ARG A 5 -14.67 -4.73 -8.78
N GLY A 6 -13.69 -3.84 -8.95
CA GLY A 6 -13.89 -2.48 -9.44
C GLY A 6 -13.09 -2.26 -10.73
N SER A 7 -13.75 -1.81 -11.79
CA SER A 7 -13.13 -1.52 -13.10
C SER A 7 -13.16 -0.02 -13.39
N ASN A 8 -12.17 0.48 -14.13
CA ASN A 8 -12.07 1.89 -14.54
C ASN A 8 -12.08 2.90 -13.38
N VAL A 9 -11.56 2.50 -12.22
CA VAL A 9 -11.45 3.38 -11.04
C VAL A 9 -10.43 4.47 -11.32
N ARG A 10 -10.78 5.72 -11.00
CA ARG A 10 -9.90 6.88 -11.20
C ARG A 10 -8.80 6.96 -10.14
N THR A 11 -7.84 6.04 -10.18
CA THR A 11 -6.71 5.99 -9.26
C THR A 11 -5.41 5.70 -10.01
N SER A 12 -4.26 5.90 -9.35
CA SER A 12 -2.96 5.60 -9.97
C SER A 12 -2.73 4.10 -9.99
N PHE A 13 -2.55 3.53 -11.18
CA PHE A 13 -2.25 2.11 -11.37
C PHE A 13 -1.02 1.67 -10.55
N LYS A 14 0.07 2.45 -10.60
CA LYS A 14 1.33 2.12 -9.92
C LYS A 14 1.13 2.03 -8.40
N ASN A 15 0.34 2.94 -7.82
CA ASN A 15 0.07 2.93 -6.38
C ASN A 15 -0.80 1.73 -5.99
N MET A 16 -1.88 1.46 -6.73
CA MET A 16 -2.77 0.31 -6.45
C MET A 16 -2.02 -1.03 -6.50
N ARG A 17 -1.07 -1.19 -7.42
CA ARG A 17 -0.25 -2.41 -7.50
C ARG A 17 0.59 -2.61 -6.24
N GLU A 18 1.22 -1.56 -5.72
CA GLU A 18 2.04 -1.67 -4.51
C GLU A 18 1.17 -1.87 -3.27
N VAL A 19 0.02 -1.18 -3.16
CA VAL A 19 -0.96 -1.37 -2.08
C VAL A 19 -1.46 -2.81 -2.04
N GLY A 20 -1.89 -3.34 -3.19
CA GLY A 20 -2.34 -4.72 -3.31
C GLY A 20 -1.25 -5.73 -2.96
N GLY A 21 -0.02 -5.49 -3.38
CA GLY A 21 1.13 -6.33 -3.02
C GLY A 21 1.50 -6.28 -1.53
N ALA A 22 1.20 -5.19 -0.82
CA ALA A 22 1.46 -5.06 0.60
C ALA A 22 0.48 -5.87 1.48
N ILE A 23 -0.75 -6.06 1.02
CA ILE A 23 -1.80 -6.82 1.75
C ILE A 23 -1.96 -8.27 1.28
N GLN A 24 -1.33 -8.65 0.17
CA GLN A 24 -1.48 -9.97 -0.43
C GLN A 24 -0.97 -11.08 0.51
N GLY A 25 -1.83 -12.06 0.79
CA GLY A 25 -1.49 -13.22 1.63
C GLY A 25 -1.66 -13.01 3.14
N GLY A 26 -2.08 -11.82 3.58
CA GLY A 26 -2.39 -11.53 4.98
C GLY A 26 -3.85 -11.82 5.35
N ASP A 27 -4.14 -11.81 6.65
CA ASP A 27 -5.52 -11.88 7.17
C ASP A 27 -6.27 -10.55 6.98
N TYR A 28 -7.58 -10.63 6.80
CA TYR A 28 -8.46 -9.49 6.55
C TYR A 28 -8.38 -8.44 7.67
N ILE A 29 -8.42 -8.86 8.94
CA ILE A 29 -8.42 -7.96 10.09
C ILE A 29 -7.10 -7.19 10.16
N GLN A 30 -5.99 -7.88 9.90
CA GLN A 30 -4.67 -7.26 9.89
C GLN A 30 -4.51 -6.30 8.72
N ALA A 31 -4.97 -6.68 7.52
CA ALA A 31 -4.94 -5.83 6.35
C ALA A 31 -5.74 -4.53 6.56
N TYR A 32 -6.94 -4.62 7.12
CA TYR A 32 -7.78 -3.45 7.39
C TYR A 32 -7.13 -2.50 8.40
N LYS A 33 -6.58 -3.05 9.50
CA LYS A 33 -5.82 -2.26 10.49
C LYS A 33 -4.60 -1.58 9.86
N TYR A 34 -3.87 -2.29 9.00
CA TYR A 34 -2.70 -1.75 8.31
C TYR A 34 -3.06 -0.60 7.37
N LEU A 35 -4.11 -0.75 6.55
CA LEU A 35 -4.56 0.31 5.64
C LEU A 35 -4.99 1.58 6.41
N ASN A 36 -5.66 1.42 7.55
CA ASN A 36 -5.99 2.57 8.42
C ASN A 36 -4.73 3.22 9.01
N ALA A 37 -3.74 2.44 9.46
CA ALA A 37 -2.47 2.97 9.95
C ALA A 37 -1.69 3.73 8.86
N VAL A 38 -1.83 3.34 7.59
CA VAL A 38 -1.27 4.06 6.44
C VAL A 38 -1.97 5.40 6.24
N LEU A 39 -3.30 5.46 6.38
CA LEU A 39 -4.06 6.72 6.30
C LEU A 39 -3.70 7.67 7.45
N GLU A 40 -3.36 7.14 8.62
CA GLU A 40 -2.87 7.90 9.76
C GLU A 40 -1.36 8.23 9.68
N HIS A 41 -0.69 7.84 8.59
CA HIS A 41 0.75 8.00 8.38
C HIS A 41 1.64 7.34 9.45
N LYS A 42 1.11 6.38 10.22
CA LYS A 42 1.84 5.62 11.24
C LYS A 42 2.68 4.50 10.64
N ASP A 43 2.25 3.97 9.49
CA ASP A 43 2.99 3.01 8.69
C ASP A 43 2.95 3.42 7.21
N CYS A 44 3.85 2.88 6.39
CA CYS A 44 3.97 3.25 4.98
C CYS A 44 3.76 2.03 4.07
N ILE A 45 3.38 2.30 2.82
CA ILE A 45 3.34 1.26 1.79
C ILE A 45 4.73 1.13 1.18
N PRO A 46 5.34 -0.07 1.21
CA PRO A 46 6.63 -0.31 0.59
C PRO A 46 6.51 -0.29 -0.93
N PHE A 47 7.28 0.56 -1.60
CA PHE A 47 7.35 0.58 -3.08
C PHE A 47 8.51 -0.31 -3.52
N ARG A 48 8.21 -1.42 -4.21
CA ARG A 48 9.20 -2.39 -4.68
C ARG A 48 9.38 -2.37 -6.20
N ARG A 49 8.28 -2.41 -6.96
CA ARG A 49 8.36 -2.48 -8.43
C ARG A 49 8.40 -1.09 -9.04
N TYR A 50 7.48 -0.20 -8.64
CA TYR A 50 7.38 1.15 -9.19
C TYR A 50 8.06 2.19 -8.30
N SER A 51 9.34 1.99 -8.00
CA SER A 51 10.07 2.76 -6.98
C SER A 51 10.95 3.89 -7.53
N GLY A 52 11.00 4.09 -8.85
CA GLY A 52 11.74 5.19 -9.47
C GLY A 52 11.27 6.57 -8.99
N GLY A 53 12.16 7.34 -8.38
CA GLY A 53 11.86 8.67 -7.83
C GLY A 53 11.04 8.66 -6.53
N VAL A 54 10.90 7.51 -5.87
CA VAL A 54 10.21 7.43 -4.58
C VAL A 54 11.16 7.83 -3.44
N GLY A 55 10.69 8.73 -2.58
CA GLY A 55 11.41 9.16 -1.38
C GLY A 55 11.67 8.00 -0.41
N ARG A 56 12.70 8.17 0.42
CA ARG A 56 13.06 7.20 1.46
C ARG A 56 12.35 7.55 2.76
N THR A 57 11.89 6.54 3.49
CA THR A 57 11.26 6.73 4.80
C THR A 57 11.80 5.71 5.81
N ALA A 58 11.88 6.10 7.09
CA ALA A 58 12.33 5.18 8.14
C ALA A 58 11.33 4.03 8.37
N GLN A 59 10.03 4.28 8.15
CA GLN A 59 8.96 3.29 8.29
C GLN A 59 9.11 2.11 7.31
N ALA A 60 9.69 2.36 6.13
CA ALA A 60 9.91 1.35 5.11
C ALA A 60 10.83 0.21 5.57
N SER A 61 11.70 0.46 6.56
CA SER A 61 12.64 -0.52 7.12
C SER A 61 11.94 -1.77 7.65
N LYS A 62 10.75 -1.63 8.25
CA LYS A 62 9.93 -2.75 8.73
C LYS A 62 9.56 -3.74 7.63
N HIS A 63 9.50 -3.24 6.39
CA HIS A 63 9.10 -4.00 5.21
C HIS A 63 10.30 -4.46 4.36
N GLY A 64 11.53 -4.30 4.88
CA GLY A 64 12.76 -4.68 4.20
C GLY A 64 13.08 -3.82 2.97
N THR A 65 12.52 -2.60 2.87
CA THR A 65 12.84 -1.64 1.82
C THR A 65 13.23 -0.30 2.42
N SER A 66 13.86 0.56 1.63
CA SER A 66 14.19 1.92 2.05
C SER A 66 13.20 2.97 1.52
N GLN A 67 12.33 2.58 0.59
CA GLN A 67 11.43 3.48 -0.14
C GLN A 67 9.96 3.14 0.15
N GLY A 68 9.18 4.16 0.52
CA GLY A 68 7.77 4.00 0.86
C GLY A 68 6.99 5.32 0.76
N ARG A 69 5.67 5.22 0.59
CA ARG A 69 4.75 6.38 0.53
C ARG A 69 3.41 6.06 1.18
N TRP A 70 2.55 7.08 1.29
CA TRP A 70 1.18 7.00 1.78
C TRP A 70 0.19 7.39 0.67
N PRO A 71 -0.18 6.47 -0.24
CA PRO A 71 -1.07 6.79 -1.35
C PRO A 71 -2.54 6.80 -0.91
N GLU A 72 -3.00 7.87 -0.27
CA GLU A 72 -4.34 7.99 0.33
C GLU A 72 -5.49 7.58 -0.61
N LYS A 73 -5.49 8.05 -1.87
CA LYS A 73 -6.54 7.75 -2.86
C LYS A 73 -6.61 6.28 -3.27
N SER A 74 -5.50 5.55 -3.11
CA SER A 74 -5.43 4.13 -3.47
C SER A 74 -5.70 3.21 -2.28
N VAL A 75 -5.66 3.76 -1.06
CA VAL A 75 -5.93 3.04 0.18
C VAL A 75 -7.40 3.15 0.58
N LYS A 76 -8.02 4.32 0.34
CA LYS A 76 -9.46 4.52 0.42
C LYS A 76 -10.19 3.75 -0.67
#